data_AF-A0A8G1UIM0-F1
#
_entry.id   AF-A0A8G1UIM0-F1
#
_cell.length_a   1.000
_cell.length_b   1.000
_cell.length_c   1.000
_cell.angle_alpha   90.00
_cell.angle_beta   90.00
_cell.angle_gamma   90.00
#
_symmetry.space_group_name_H-M   'P 1'
#
loop_
_entity.id
_entity.type
_entity.pdbx_description
1 polymer ?
#
loop_
_entity_poly.entity_id
_entity_poly.type
_entity_poly.pdbx_seq_one_letter_code
_entity_poly.pdbx_strand_id
1 'polypeptide(L)'
;MRLPSPGRPALRPPGRPKPGDVTSGLVTGLFSIPEGTAYASIAGFDPVAGLFSGVVPAIVGSLTARGGRLIVAGAQPSFVRLAGRTGLAGALGPDGVVPADPVLDAALEEAVARGERWLTGRRTAAD
;
A
#
# COMPACT_ATOMS: atom_id res chain seq x y z
N MET A 1 18.64 4.81 37.61
CA MET A 1 18.03 3.51 37.25
C MET A 1 17.64 3.59 35.78
N ARG A 2 18.50 3.12 34.85
CA ARG A 2 18.24 3.14 33.40
C ARG A 2 17.29 1.98 33.08
N LEU A 3 16.17 2.27 32.44
CA LEU A 3 15.31 1.22 31.88
C LEU A 3 16.08 0.49 30.76
N PRO A 4 15.93 -0.84 30.64
CA PRO A 4 16.49 -1.59 29.52
C PRO A 4 15.86 -1.10 28.21
N SER A 5 16.71 -0.80 27.22
CA SER A 5 16.27 -0.40 25.88
C SER A 5 15.45 -1.52 25.23
N PRO A 6 14.29 -1.23 24.61
CA PRO A 6 13.56 -2.22 23.82
C PRO A 6 14.43 -2.71 22.67
N GLY A 7 14.60 -4.02 22.54
CA GLY A 7 15.37 -4.63 21.46
C GLY A 7 14.80 -4.25 20.09
N ARG A 8 15.69 -3.84 19.18
CA ARG A 8 15.39 -3.49 17.78
C ARG A 8 14.78 -4.68 17.03
N PRO A 9 13.53 -4.61 16.52
CA PRO A 9 13.08 -5.62 15.57
C PRO A 9 13.83 -5.42 14.25
N ALA A 10 14.83 -6.28 14.01
CA ALA A 10 15.51 -6.34 12.73
C ALA A 10 14.49 -6.64 11.61
N LEU A 11 14.37 -5.74 10.64
CA LEU A 11 13.57 -5.98 9.44
C LEU A 11 14.20 -7.16 8.70
N ARG A 12 13.58 -8.34 8.81
CA ARG A 12 14.01 -9.50 8.03
C ARG A 12 13.78 -9.19 6.56
N PRO A 13 14.79 -9.36 5.69
CA PRO A 13 14.58 -9.23 4.26
C PRO A 13 13.45 -10.19 3.84
N PRO A 14 12.61 -9.80 2.88
CA PRO A 14 11.58 -10.71 2.38
C PRO A 14 12.25 -12.01 1.93
N GLY A 15 11.84 -13.13 2.54
CA GLY A 15 12.27 -14.45 2.10
C GLY A 15 11.86 -14.67 0.65
N ARG A 16 12.64 -15.48 -0.08
CA ARG A 16 12.27 -15.84 -1.46
C ARG A 16 10.90 -16.56 -1.43
N PRO A 17 9.97 -16.21 -2.33
CA PRO A 17 8.69 -16.88 -2.39
C PRO A 17 8.90 -18.37 -2.63
N LYS A 18 8.24 -19.21 -1.84
CA LYS A 18 8.22 -20.65 -2.06
C LYS A 18 7.25 -20.96 -3.21
N PRO A 19 7.39 -22.10 -3.90
CA PRO A 19 6.43 -22.51 -4.92
C PRO A 19 4.98 -22.52 -4.42
N GLY A 20 4.76 -22.89 -3.14
CA GLY A 20 3.45 -22.84 -2.49
C GLY A 20 2.88 -21.43 -2.32
N ASP A 21 3.71 -20.40 -2.18
CA ASP A 21 3.27 -19.01 -2.09
C ASP A 21 2.78 -18.52 -3.46
N VAL A 22 3.43 -18.97 -4.54
CA VAL A 22 3.04 -18.64 -5.91
C VAL A 22 1.73 -19.34 -6.30
N THR A 23 1.61 -20.64 -6.01
CA THR A 23 0.39 -21.39 -6.35
C THR A 23 -0.81 -20.91 -5.53
N SER A 24 -0.63 -20.65 -4.22
CA SER A 24 -1.70 -20.08 -3.40
C SER A 24 -2.10 -18.68 -3.88
N GLY A 25 -1.13 -17.80 -4.17
CA GLY A 25 -1.41 -16.47 -4.72
C GLY A 25 -2.19 -16.52 -6.04
N LEU A 26 -1.81 -17.44 -6.96
CA LEU A 26 -2.52 -17.65 -8.21
C LEU A 26 -3.95 -18.13 -8.00
N VAL A 27 -4.14 -19.13 -7.14
CA VAL A 27 -5.48 -19.68 -6.83
C VAL A 27 -6.35 -18.60 -6.19
N THR A 28 -5.86 -17.91 -5.16
CA THR A 28 -6.58 -16.80 -4.53
C THR A 28 -6.96 -15.73 -5.55
N GLY A 29 -6.01 -15.30 -6.39
CA GLY A 29 -6.27 -14.28 -7.40
C GLY A 29 -7.33 -14.69 -8.43
N LEU A 30 -7.31 -15.94 -8.90
CA LEU A 30 -8.28 -16.43 -9.89
C LEU A 30 -9.72 -16.43 -9.34
N PHE A 31 -9.89 -16.79 -8.07
CA PHE A 31 -11.21 -16.79 -7.42
C PHE A 31 -11.68 -15.38 -7.02
N SER A 32 -10.77 -14.45 -6.72
CA SER A 32 -11.15 -13.07 -6.37
C SER A 32 -11.76 -12.26 -7.52
N ILE A 33 -11.48 -12.62 -8.79
CA ILE A 33 -12.03 -11.90 -9.95
C ILE A 33 -13.56 -12.01 -10.03
N PRO A 34 -14.16 -13.23 -10.11
CA PRO A 34 -15.60 -13.36 -10.14
C PRO A 34 -16.25 -12.92 -8.82
N GLU A 35 -15.62 -13.15 -7.68
CA GLU A 35 -16.14 -12.73 -6.36
C GLU A 35 -16.25 -11.20 -6.25
N GLY A 36 -15.17 -10.48 -6.60
CA GLY A 36 -15.13 -9.02 -6.54
C GLY A 36 -16.12 -8.36 -7.51
N THR A 37 -16.21 -8.87 -8.74
CA THR A 37 -17.17 -8.35 -9.73
C THR A 37 -18.62 -8.62 -9.31
N ALA A 38 -18.90 -9.77 -8.69
CA ALA A 38 -20.22 -10.09 -8.14
C ALA A 38 -20.62 -9.14 -7.01
N TYR A 39 -19.73 -8.89 -6.03
CA TYR A 39 -20.03 -7.96 -4.93
C TYR A 39 -20.23 -6.53 -5.40
N ALA A 40 -19.42 -6.04 -6.35
CA ALA A 40 -19.63 -4.73 -6.93
C ALA A 40 -20.98 -4.62 -7.63
N SER A 41 -21.36 -5.66 -8.40
CA SER A 41 -22.63 -5.70 -9.13
C SER A 41 -23.83 -5.70 -8.19
N ILE A 42 -23.79 -6.50 -7.10
CA ILE A 42 -24.85 -6.53 -6.07
C ILE A 42 -24.99 -5.17 -5.39
N ALA A 43 -23.89 -4.46 -5.19
CA ALA A 43 -23.87 -3.12 -4.61
C ALA A 43 -24.23 -2.00 -5.61
N GLY A 44 -24.52 -2.33 -6.89
CA GLY A 44 -24.88 -1.35 -7.92
C GLY A 44 -23.71 -0.54 -8.48
N PHE A 45 -22.47 -0.98 -8.24
CA PHE A 45 -21.26 -0.38 -8.82
C PHE A 45 -20.86 -1.07 -10.13
N ASP A 46 -19.99 -0.42 -10.89
CA ASP A 46 -19.34 -1.03 -12.04
C ASP A 46 -18.49 -2.25 -11.59
N PRO A 47 -18.58 -3.42 -12.26
CA PRO A 47 -17.81 -4.62 -11.90
C PRO A 47 -16.30 -4.39 -11.77
N VAL A 48 -15.74 -3.47 -12.56
CA VAL A 48 -14.31 -3.11 -12.52
C VAL A 48 -13.93 -2.50 -11.16
N ALA A 49 -14.84 -1.77 -10.52
CA ALA A 49 -14.61 -1.24 -9.17
C ALA A 49 -14.42 -2.37 -8.15
N GLY A 50 -15.12 -3.50 -8.32
CA GLY A 50 -14.95 -4.69 -7.50
C GLY A 50 -13.57 -5.32 -7.63
N LEU A 51 -13.03 -5.37 -8.86
CA LEU A 51 -11.66 -5.84 -9.10
C LEU A 51 -10.63 -4.95 -8.40
N PHE A 52 -10.75 -3.62 -8.54
CA PHE A 52 -9.85 -2.68 -7.85
C PHE A 52 -9.97 -2.76 -6.33
N SER A 53 -11.17 -3.01 -5.81
CA SER A 53 -11.41 -3.22 -4.38
C SER A 53 -10.76 -4.51 -3.85
N GLY A 54 -10.50 -5.52 -4.68
CA GLY A 54 -9.74 -6.71 -4.28
C GLY A 54 -8.22 -6.47 -4.34
N VAL A 55 -7.74 -5.80 -5.39
CA VAL A 55 -6.29 -5.64 -5.64
C VAL A 55 -5.64 -4.62 -4.71
N VAL A 56 -6.21 -3.42 -4.59
CA VAL A 56 -5.56 -2.31 -3.88
C VAL A 56 -5.36 -2.62 -2.39
N PRO A 57 -6.37 -3.10 -1.64
CA PRO A 57 -6.19 -3.44 -0.23
C PRO A 57 -5.22 -4.59 0.00
N ALA A 58 -5.17 -5.59 -0.90
CA ALA A 58 -4.21 -6.69 -0.79
C ALA A 58 -2.76 -6.20 -0.91
N ILE A 59 -2.48 -5.29 -1.85
CA ILE A 59 -1.16 -4.68 -1.99
C ILE A 59 -0.81 -3.87 -0.73
N VAL A 60 -1.69 -2.96 -0.30
CA VAL A 60 -1.47 -2.11 0.89
C VAL A 60 -1.27 -2.97 2.14
N GLY A 61 -2.13 -3.98 2.34
CA GLY A 61 -2.06 -4.91 3.47
C GLY A 61 -0.77 -5.72 3.48
N SER A 62 -0.34 -6.26 2.33
CA SER A 62 0.89 -7.07 2.24
C SER A 62 2.15 -6.26 2.57
N LEU A 63 2.19 -4.99 2.16
CA LEU A 63 3.31 -4.08 2.44
C LEU A 63 3.31 -3.65 3.91
N THR A 64 2.15 -3.20 4.42
CA THR A 64 2.02 -2.72 5.80
C THR A 64 2.23 -3.82 6.83
N ALA A 65 1.77 -5.05 6.57
CA ALA A 65 1.99 -6.21 7.43
C ALA A 65 3.48 -6.57 7.61
N ARG A 66 4.33 -6.19 6.66
CA ARG A 66 5.78 -6.40 6.71
C ARG A 66 6.55 -5.15 7.20
N GLY A 67 5.82 -4.15 7.71
CA GLY A 67 6.38 -2.88 8.15
C GLY A 67 6.82 -1.97 7.00
N GLY A 68 6.45 -2.26 5.75
CA GLY A 68 6.68 -1.43 4.58
C GLY A 68 5.62 -0.35 4.42
N ARG A 69 5.90 0.63 3.56
CA ARG A 69 4.99 1.76 3.27
C ARG A 69 4.79 1.90 1.76
N LEU A 70 3.53 2.05 1.35
CA LEU A 70 3.17 2.36 -0.03
C LEU A 70 2.98 3.87 -0.18
N ILE A 71 3.56 4.45 -1.24
CA ILE A 71 3.34 5.84 -1.64
C ILE A 71 2.88 5.84 -3.10
N VAL A 72 1.72 6.43 -3.36
CA VAL A 72 1.14 6.56 -4.71
C VAL A 72 1.63 7.87 -5.31
N ALA A 73 2.45 7.78 -6.36
CA ALA A 73 2.95 8.92 -7.12
C ALA A 73 2.00 9.29 -8.27
N GLY A 74 1.86 10.57 -8.57
CA GLY A 74 1.13 11.02 -9.76
C GLY A 74 -0.39 10.87 -9.65
N ALA A 75 -0.95 10.92 -8.44
CA ALA A 75 -2.37 10.67 -8.22
C ALA A 75 -3.25 11.75 -8.86
N GLN A 76 -4.15 11.33 -9.75
CA GLN A 76 -5.14 12.23 -10.35
C GLN A 76 -6.06 12.86 -9.27
N PRO A 77 -6.58 14.08 -9.49
CA PRO A 77 -7.45 14.76 -8.52
C PRO A 77 -8.68 13.92 -8.11
N SER A 78 -9.23 13.13 -9.03
CA SER A 78 -10.31 12.18 -8.77
C SER A 78 -9.91 11.11 -7.75
N PHE A 79 -8.72 10.51 -7.92
CA PHE A 79 -8.18 9.52 -6.99
C PHE A 79 -7.91 10.13 -5.61
N VAL A 80 -7.30 11.32 -5.54
CA VAL A 80 -7.03 12.00 -4.27
C VAL A 80 -8.33 12.20 -3.47
N ARG A 81 -9.39 12.69 -4.13
CA ARG A 81 -10.71 12.86 -3.49
C ARG A 81 -11.33 11.54 -3.06
N LEU A 82 -11.26 10.52 -3.91
CA LEU A 82 -11.81 9.20 -3.61
C LEU A 82 -11.10 8.58 -2.42
N ALA A 83 -9.76 8.63 -2.39
CA ALA A 83 -8.95 8.08 -1.31
C ALA A 83 -9.22 8.77 0.03
N GLY A 84 -9.49 10.08 0.02
CA GLY A 84 -9.94 10.81 1.20
C GLY A 84 -11.32 10.35 1.70
N ARG A 85 -12.27 10.13 0.78
CA ARG A 85 -13.65 9.72 1.13
C ARG A 85 -13.77 8.28 1.61
N THR A 86 -12.95 7.37 1.10
CA THR A 86 -13.01 5.94 1.44
C THR A 86 -12.13 5.57 2.63
N GLY A 87 -11.35 6.51 3.18
CA GLY A 87 -10.37 6.25 4.22
C GLY A 87 -9.06 5.61 3.72
N LEU A 88 -8.93 5.36 2.41
CA LEU A 88 -7.70 4.82 1.80
C LEU A 88 -6.49 5.72 2.06
N ALA A 89 -6.67 7.05 2.05
CA ALA A 89 -5.58 7.98 2.38
C ALA A 89 -5.03 7.74 3.81
N GLY A 90 -5.91 7.40 4.77
CA GLY A 90 -5.51 7.00 6.11
C GLY A 90 -4.76 5.67 6.14
N ALA A 91 -5.22 4.69 5.35
CA ALA A 91 -4.57 3.38 5.23
C ALA A 91 -3.17 3.45 4.58
N LEU A 92 -2.96 4.39 3.64
CA LEU A 92 -1.65 4.68 3.04
C LEU A 92 -0.73 5.50 4.00
N GLY A 93 -1.33 6.09 5.03
CA GLY A 93 -0.66 6.93 6.02
C GLY A 93 -0.49 8.40 5.57
N PRO A 94 -0.07 9.29 6.49
CA PRO A 94 -0.17 10.76 6.36
C PRO A 94 0.53 11.44 5.17
N ASP A 95 1.26 10.71 4.32
CA ASP A 95 1.94 11.23 3.13
C ASP A 95 1.89 10.25 1.94
N GLY A 96 1.04 9.22 2.03
CA GLY A 96 1.03 8.09 1.10
C GLY A 96 0.46 8.39 -0.28
N VAL A 97 0.06 9.63 -0.55
CA VAL A 97 -0.46 10.09 -1.85
C VAL A 97 0.25 11.37 -2.26
N VAL A 98 0.91 11.34 -3.42
CA VAL A 98 1.49 12.51 -4.10
C VAL A 98 0.59 12.84 -5.29
N PRO A 99 -0.04 14.03 -5.34
CA PRO A 99 -0.84 14.44 -6.48
C PRO A 99 -0.03 14.46 -7.79
N ALA A 100 -0.74 14.38 -8.92
CA ALA A 100 -0.14 14.58 -10.24
C ALA A 100 0.46 15.99 -10.38
N ASP A 101 1.62 16.05 -11.04
CA ASP A 101 2.37 17.27 -11.32
C ASP A 101 2.53 17.43 -12.85
N PRO A 102 2.46 18.66 -13.41
CA PRO A 102 2.71 18.90 -14.83
C PRO A 102 4.15 18.60 -15.27
N VAL A 103 5.12 18.63 -14.35
CA VAL A 103 6.52 18.28 -14.62
C VAL A 103 6.65 16.75 -14.60
N LEU A 104 7.22 16.20 -15.68
CA LEU A 104 7.51 14.77 -15.76
C LEU A 104 8.39 14.34 -14.58
N ASP A 105 8.07 13.19 -13.99
CA ASP A 105 8.75 12.58 -12.84
C ASP A 105 8.71 13.35 -11.50
N ALA A 106 8.28 14.62 -11.45
CA ALA A 106 8.26 15.40 -10.20
C ALA A 106 7.45 14.71 -9.08
N ALA A 107 6.31 14.11 -9.42
CA ALA A 107 5.52 13.36 -8.45
C ALA A 107 6.20 12.06 -7.98
N LEU A 108 7.04 11.45 -8.83
CA LEU A 108 7.83 10.26 -8.49
C LEU A 108 9.02 10.65 -7.60
N GLU A 109 9.74 11.72 -7.94
CA GLU A 109 10.84 12.25 -7.14
C GLU A 109 10.37 12.63 -5.73
N GLU A 110 9.23 13.31 -5.62
CA GLU A 110 8.65 13.64 -4.31
C GLU A 110 8.20 12.38 -3.56
N ALA A 111 7.67 11.37 -4.24
CA ALA A 111 7.32 10.09 -3.61
C ALA A 111 8.56 9.38 -3.04
N VAL A 112 9.67 9.35 -3.80
CA VAL A 112 10.94 8.79 -3.35
C VAL A 112 11.49 9.59 -2.17
N ALA A 113 11.47 10.92 -2.25
CA ALA A 113 11.93 11.80 -1.18
C ALA A 113 11.12 11.58 0.11
N ARG A 114 9.79 11.41 0.02
CA ARG A 114 8.94 11.03 1.17
C ARG A 114 9.31 9.65 1.74
N GLY A 115 9.61 8.69 0.88
CA GLY A 115 10.09 7.37 1.26
C GLY A 115 11.37 7.44 2.09
N GLU A 116 12.37 8.18 1.62
CA GLU A 116 13.64 8.36 2.32
C GLU A 116 13.51 9.10 3.65
N ARG A 117 12.66 10.14 3.70
CA ARG A 117 12.32 10.84 4.96
C ARG A 117 11.70 9.88 5.98
N TRP A 118 10.79 9.02 5.54
CA TRP A 118 10.18 8.02 6.40
C TRP A 118 11.18 6.97 6.88
N LEU A 119 12.04 6.46 5.99
CA LEU A 119 13.11 5.51 6.36
C LEU A 119 14.07 6.11 7.39
N THR A 120 14.47 7.36 7.18
CA THR A 120 15.36 8.07 8.12
C THR A 120 14.69 8.26 9.47
N GLY A 121 13.43 8.70 9.52
CA GLY A 121 12.67 8.83 10.76
C GLY A 121 12.53 7.51 11.53
N ARG A 122 12.43 6.37 10.83
CA ARG A 122 12.44 5.04 11.45
C ARG A 122 13.80 4.66 12.05
N ARG A 123 14.91 5.12 11.48
CA ARG A 123 16.26 4.86 11.99
C ARG A 123 16.49 5.65 13.28
N THR A 124 16.14 6.94 13.30
CA THR A 124 16.32 7.79 14.48
C THR A 124 15.43 7.37 15.66
N ALA A 125 14.22 6.86 15.41
CA ALA A 125 13.35 6.33 16.47
C ALA A 125 13.81 4.98 17.05
N ALA A 126 14.80 4.31 16.42
CA ALA A 126 15.32 3.01 16.82
C ALA A 126 16.71 3.09 17.50
N ASP A 127 17.26 4.29 17.63
CA ASP A 127 18.49 4.64 18.36
C ASP A 127 18.17 5.27 19.72
#